data_AF-A0A7S0C8F4-F1
#
_entry.id   AF-A0A7S0C8F4-F1
#
_cell.length_a   1.000
_cell.length_b   1.000
_cell.length_c   1.000
_cell.angle_alpha   90.00
_cell.angle_beta   90.00
_cell.angle_gamma   90.00
#
_symmetry.space_group_name_H-M   'P 1'
#
loop_
_entity.id
_entity.type
_entity.pdbx_description
1 polymer ?
#
loop_
_entity_poly.entity_id
_entity_poly.type
_entity_poly.pdbx_seq_one_letter_code
_entity_poly.pdbx_strand_id
1 'polypeptide(L)'
;TIDLELVAFEVLMNNTHQSPFQKMVVKHMQNIRGECSTHIDKGCKKRTSEPSSNGKRITFDVKYLEIDRSSIPEVGNIVGSNKEECIKSVLKRDVEAKLKDDVMLFFRRRWRFSSMSNGFLLYMTSGQSIYKEEYRVKFLEGGRHLELVANTQTEDGYAFIRELAMFENHEVNMPQLNSDVLIPKLPIFLYIRPLGKQKHFVFCGECKILSKKWSSNSNLVIMLELLNFGILSKNAIFLDIVSQHNKLIEYNMKSTTGKF
;
A
#
# COMPACT_ATOMS: atom_id res chain seq x y z
N THR A 1 7.23 -25.40 -35.45
CA THR A 1 6.38 -24.36 -34.84
C THR A 1 7.32 -23.26 -34.41
N ILE A 2 7.24 -22.09 -35.03
CA ILE A 2 8.11 -20.96 -34.68
C ILE A 2 7.69 -20.51 -33.28
N ASP A 3 8.65 -20.51 -32.36
CA ASP A 3 8.44 -20.19 -30.96
C ASP A 3 8.06 -18.70 -30.86
N LEU A 4 6.77 -18.43 -30.66
CA LEU A 4 6.21 -17.07 -30.65
C LEU A 4 6.84 -16.20 -29.54
N GLU A 5 7.41 -16.83 -28.50
CA GLU A 5 8.17 -16.16 -27.44
C GLU A 5 9.52 -15.61 -27.93
N LEU A 6 10.19 -16.29 -28.86
CA LEU A 6 11.46 -15.84 -29.46
C LEU A 6 11.25 -14.67 -30.44
N VAL A 7 10.18 -14.72 -31.23
CA VAL A 7 9.86 -13.65 -32.19
C VAL A 7 9.41 -12.37 -31.46
N ALA A 8 8.62 -12.48 -30.40
CA ALA A 8 8.25 -11.33 -29.57
C ALA A 8 9.46 -10.70 -28.86
N PHE A 9 10.44 -11.51 -28.47
CA PHE A 9 11.68 -11.06 -27.83
C PHE A 9 12.60 -10.31 -28.80
N GLU A 10 12.80 -10.79 -30.03
CA GLU A 10 13.60 -10.08 -31.04
C GLU A 10 12.96 -8.74 -31.47
N VAL A 11 11.62 -8.68 -31.55
CA VAL A 11 10.88 -7.45 -31.85
C VAL A 11 10.98 -6.42 -30.72
N LEU A 12 11.04 -6.88 -29.46
CA LEU A 12 11.27 -6.00 -28.30
C LEU A 12 12.72 -5.47 -28.25
N MET A 13 13.70 -6.30 -28.60
CA MET A 13 15.13 -5.95 -28.57
C MET A 13 15.56 -4.98 -29.68
N ASN A 14 14.89 -5.00 -30.85
CA ASN A 14 15.24 -4.15 -32.00
C ASN A 14 14.51 -2.81 -32.06
N ASN A 15 13.62 -2.51 -31.10
CA ASN A 15 12.90 -1.24 -31.07
C ASN A 15 13.71 -0.16 -30.34
N THR A 16 14.15 0.88 -31.07
CA THR A 16 14.91 2.03 -30.52
C THR A 16 14.08 2.91 -29.57
N HIS A 17 12.77 2.72 -29.52
CA HIS A 17 11.84 3.41 -28.62
C HIS A 17 11.17 2.44 -27.63
N GLN A 18 11.95 1.84 -26.73
CA GLN A 18 11.40 1.07 -25.61
C GLN A 18 10.81 2.00 -24.54
N SER A 19 9.57 1.72 -24.11
CA SER A 19 9.00 2.36 -22.93
C SER A 19 9.80 1.98 -21.67
N PRO A 20 9.72 2.79 -20.59
CA PRO A 20 10.37 2.46 -19.32
C PRO A 20 10.01 1.06 -18.79
N PHE A 21 8.76 0.63 -19.02
CA PHE A 21 8.26 -0.70 -18.72
C PHE A 21 8.98 -1.80 -19.51
N GLN A 22 9.18 -1.61 -20.83
CA GLN A 22 9.88 -2.58 -21.68
C GLN A 22 11.36 -2.70 -21.30
N LYS A 23 12.03 -1.60 -20.98
CA LYS A 23 13.44 -1.60 -20.53
C LYS A 23 13.63 -2.38 -19.23
N MET A 24 12.68 -2.25 -18.30
CA MET A 24 12.71 -2.98 -17.02
C MET A 24 12.52 -4.49 -17.22
N VAL A 25 11.56 -4.90 -18.08
CA VAL A 25 11.32 -6.31 -18.40
C VAL A 25 12.53 -6.95 -19.08
N VAL A 26 13.15 -6.25 -20.03
CA VAL A 26 14.37 -6.72 -20.72
C VAL A 26 15.54 -6.88 -19.74
N LYS A 27 15.78 -5.89 -18.88
CA LYS A 27 16.87 -5.94 -17.88
C LYS A 27 16.67 -7.07 -16.87
N HIS A 28 15.44 -7.33 -16.46
CA HIS A 28 15.12 -8.41 -15.51
C HIS A 28 15.29 -9.80 -16.15
N MET A 29 14.87 -9.97 -17.41
CA MET A 29 15.05 -11.22 -18.18
C MET A 29 16.52 -11.54 -18.46
N GLN A 30 17.36 -10.52 -18.69
CA GLN A 30 18.80 -10.69 -18.87
C GLN A 30 19.50 -11.18 -17.59
N ASN A 31 19.09 -10.67 -16.42
CA ASN A 31 19.63 -11.13 -15.14
C ASN A 31 19.29 -12.60 -14.86
N ILE A 32 18.08 -13.04 -15.21
CA ILE A 32 17.67 -14.46 -15.07
C ILE A 32 18.54 -15.39 -15.92
N ARG A 33 18.96 -14.95 -17.11
CA ARG A 33 19.87 -15.73 -17.98
C ARG A 33 21.32 -15.73 -17.49
N GLY A 34 21.77 -14.67 -16.80
CA GLY A 34 23.13 -14.56 -16.27
C GLY A 34 23.41 -15.46 -15.06
N GLU A 35 22.40 -15.80 -14.25
CA GLU A 35 22.58 -16.58 -13.02
C GLU A 35 22.57 -18.11 -13.22
N CYS A 36 22.36 -18.61 -14.45
CA CYS A 36 22.39 -20.05 -14.75
C CYS A 36 23.80 -20.64 -14.96
N SER A 37 24.86 -19.89 -14.65
CA SER A 37 26.25 -20.30 -14.89
C SER A 37 27.14 -20.05 -13.67
N THR A 38 26.88 -20.70 -12.54
CA THR A 38 27.94 -21.15 -11.61
C THR A 38 27.37 -21.96 -10.44
N HIS A 39 28.11 -23.02 -10.09
CA HIS A 39 28.00 -23.89 -8.91
C HIS A 39 27.22 -25.22 -9.03
N ILE A 40 28.01 -26.23 -9.36
CA ILE A 40 27.81 -27.67 -9.13
C ILE A 40 28.34 -28.03 -7.71
N ASP A 41 27.69 -29.01 -7.09
CA ASP A 41 28.13 -29.88 -5.96
C ASP A 41 28.15 -29.35 -4.51
N LYS A 42 27.25 -29.85 -3.64
CA LYS A 42 27.41 -31.11 -2.85
C LYS A 42 26.24 -31.34 -1.85
N GLY A 43 25.71 -32.56 -1.84
CA GLY A 43 25.24 -33.28 -0.63
C GLY A 43 23.82 -33.01 -0.10
N CYS A 44 22.82 -33.75 -0.59
CA CYS A 44 21.45 -33.74 -0.04
C CYS A 44 21.06 -35.12 0.53
N LYS A 45 20.77 -35.19 1.84
CA LYS A 45 20.05 -36.32 2.47
C LYS A 45 18.54 -36.11 2.25
N LYS A 46 17.92 -37.04 1.53
CA LYS A 46 16.48 -37.07 1.20
C LYS A 46 15.59 -37.11 2.45
N ARG A 47 14.73 -36.11 2.61
CA ARG A 47 13.38 -36.28 3.19
C ARG A 47 12.40 -36.28 2.02
N THR A 48 11.61 -37.32 1.93
CA THR A 48 10.49 -37.45 0.98
C THR A 48 9.40 -36.46 1.36
N SER A 49 9.27 -35.39 0.58
CA SER A 49 8.04 -34.60 0.48
C SER A 49 7.47 -34.76 -0.92
N GLU A 50 6.14 -34.84 -0.98
CA GLU A 50 5.26 -34.80 -2.15
C GLU A 50 5.73 -33.82 -3.24
N PRO A 51 5.30 -34.00 -4.50
CA PRO A 51 5.83 -33.22 -5.63
C PRO A 51 5.55 -31.73 -5.41
N SER A 52 6.56 -31.01 -4.93
CA SER A 52 6.56 -29.57 -4.93
C SER A 52 6.65 -29.14 -6.38
N SER A 53 5.57 -28.57 -6.90
CA SER A 53 5.64 -27.77 -8.11
C SER A 53 6.66 -26.64 -7.84
N ASN A 54 7.90 -26.86 -8.26
CA ASN A 54 9.01 -25.91 -8.15
C ASN A 54 8.83 -24.74 -9.15
N GLY A 55 7.65 -24.13 -9.16
CA GLY A 55 7.45 -22.81 -9.75
C GLY A 55 8.11 -21.79 -8.84
N LYS A 56 9.14 -21.10 -9.34
CA LYS A 56 9.68 -19.92 -8.65
C LYS A 56 8.56 -18.89 -8.54
N ARG A 57 8.10 -18.59 -7.33
CA ARG A 57 7.13 -17.51 -7.11
C ARG A 57 7.76 -16.18 -7.48
N ILE A 58 7.20 -15.48 -8.46
CA ILE A 58 7.66 -14.17 -8.91
C ILE A 58 7.03 -13.11 -8.02
N THR A 59 7.83 -12.17 -7.53
CA THR A 59 7.37 -11.14 -6.60
C THR A 59 7.32 -9.79 -7.31
N PHE A 60 6.15 -9.13 -7.34
CA PHE A 60 5.94 -7.89 -8.09
C PHE A 60 5.63 -6.72 -7.17
N ASP A 61 6.42 -5.63 -7.26
CA ASP A 61 6.24 -4.46 -6.40
C ASP A 61 5.04 -3.61 -6.86
N VAL A 62 4.11 -3.38 -5.94
CA VAL A 62 2.87 -2.63 -6.19
C VAL A 62 3.11 -1.17 -6.58
N LYS A 63 4.27 -0.59 -6.26
CA LYS A 63 4.60 0.81 -6.61
C LYS A 63 4.65 1.08 -8.11
N TYR A 64 4.87 0.02 -8.91
CA TYR A 64 4.90 0.11 -10.38
C TYR A 64 3.55 -0.20 -11.03
N LEU A 65 2.54 -0.52 -10.23
CA LEU A 65 1.20 -0.83 -10.72
C LEU A 65 0.37 0.45 -10.80
N GLU A 66 -0.61 0.44 -11.70
CA GLU A 66 -1.56 1.53 -11.88
C GLU A 66 -2.93 1.13 -11.35
N ILE A 67 -3.55 2.09 -10.66
CA ILE A 67 -4.96 2.04 -10.27
C ILE A 67 -5.83 2.22 -11.50
N ASP A 68 -6.79 1.34 -11.67
CA ASP A 68 -7.85 1.45 -12.66
C ASP A 68 -9.06 2.14 -12.04
N ARG A 69 -9.27 3.40 -12.43
CA ARG A 69 -10.41 4.17 -11.92
C ARG A 69 -11.76 3.56 -12.28
N SER A 70 -11.84 2.74 -13.32
CA SER A 70 -13.07 2.05 -13.72
C SER A 70 -13.35 0.79 -12.89
N SER A 71 -12.36 0.27 -12.16
CA SER A 71 -12.50 -0.90 -11.30
C SER A 71 -12.71 -0.54 -9.82
N ILE A 72 -12.61 0.74 -9.46
CA ILE A 72 -12.76 1.19 -8.07
C ILE A 72 -14.11 0.74 -7.50
N PRO A 73 -14.12 0.04 -6.34
CA PRO A 73 -15.36 -0.37 -5.69
C PRO A 73 -16.26 0.82 -5.37
N GLU A 74 -17.57 0.57 -5.29
CA GLU A 74 -18.47 1.61 -4.76
C GLU A 74 -18.17 1.91 -3.29
N VAL A 75 -18.35 3.17 -2.93
CA VAL A 75 -18.11 3.66 -1.57
C VAL A 75 -19.04 2.94 -0.58
N GLY A 76 -18.45 2.37 0.46
CA GLY A 76 -19.15 1.59 1.48
C GLY A 76 -19.18 0.09 1.20
N ASN A 77 -18.67 -0.38 0.06
CA ASN A 77 -18.61 -1.81 -0.23
C ASN A 77 -17.48 -2.50 0.53
N ILE A 78 -17.77 -3.73 0.93
CA ILE A 78 -16.79 -4.67 1.48
C ILE A 78 -15.90 -5.15 0.33
N VAL A 79 -14.59 -5.04 0.52
CA VAL A 79 -13.60 -5.37 -0.52
C VAL A 79 -12.94 -6.71 -0.27
N GLY A 80 -12.49 -6.96 0.96
CA GLY A 80 -11.73 -8.17 1.26
C GLY A 80 -11.18 -8.21 2.68
N SER A 81 -10.70 -9.37 3.10
CA SER A 81 -10.15 -9.68 4.41
C SER A 81 -8.73 -9.13 4.64
N ASN A 82 -8.01 -8.80 3.56
CA ASN A 82 -6.60 -8.40 3.61
C ASN A 82 -6.28 -7.31 2.58
N LYS A 83 -5.06 -6.75 2.67
CA LYS A 83 -4.60 -5.66 1.80
C LYS A 83 -4.41 -6.10 0.35
N GLU A 84 -4.05 -7.36 0.11
CA GLU A 84 -3.84 -7.87 -1.25
C GLU A 84 -5.15 -7.88 -2.03
N GLU A 85 -6.24 -8.31 -1.41
CA GLU A 85 -7.59 -8.23 -1.98
C GLU A 85 -8.00 -6.77 -2.23
N CYS A 86 -7.63 -5.85 -1.34
CA CYS A 86 -7.87 -4.43 -1.57
C CYS A 86 -7.09 -3.89 -2.77
N ILE A 87 -5.82 -4.27 -2.93
CA ILE A 87 -5.02 -3.90 -4.11
C ILE A 87 -5.67 -4.44 -5.37
N LYS A 88 -5.98 -5.74 -5.39
CA LYS A 88 -6.61 -6.41 -6.55
C LYS A 88 -7.91 -5.73 -6.97
N SER A 89 -8.71 -5.25 -6.02
CA SER A 89 -9.96 -4.52 -6.31
C SER A 89 -9.78 -3.24 -7.14
N VAL A 90 -8.58 -2.66 -7.18
CA VAL A 90 -8.29 -1.42 -7.91
C VAL A 90 -7.20 -1.57 -8.97
N LEU A 91 -6.73 -2.80 -9.22
CA LEU A 91 -5.76 -3.04 -10.28
C LEU A 91 -6.44 -2.98 -11.65
N LYS A 92 -5.69 -2.50 -12.65
CA LYS A 92 -6.09 -2.66 -14.05
C LYS A 92 -6.37 -4.13 -14.36
N ARG A 93 -7.51 -4.39 -14.97
CA ARG A 93 -7.94 -5.75 -15.34
C ARG A 93 -6.90 -6.49 -16.18
N ASP A 94 -6.19 -5.78 -17.06
CA ASP A 94 -5.17 -6.39 -17.89
C ASP A 94 -3.89 -6.75 -17.10
N VAL A 95 -3.60 -6.03 -16.02
CA VAL A 95 -2.54 -6.39 -15.06
C VAL A 95 -2.99 -7.59 -14.24
N GLU A 96 -4.21 -7.57 -13.71
CA GLU A 96 -4.77 -8.66 -12.91
C GLU A 96 -4.81 -9.97 -13.73
N ALA A 97 -5.26 -9.92 -14.98
CA ALA A 97 -5.26 -11.08 -15.89
C ALA A 97 -3.85 -11.60 -16.23
N LYS A 98 -2.81 -10.77 -16.09
CA LYS A 98 -1.40 -11.14 -16.30
C LYS A 98 -0.71 -11.63 -15.02
N LEU A 99 -1.30 -11.42 -13.85
CA LEU A 99 -0.83 -12.03 -12.60
C LEU A 99 -1.14 -13.53 -12.68
N LYS A 100 -0.17 -14.29 -13.21
CA LYS A 100 -0.22 -15.75 -13.23
C LYS A 100 -0.28 -16.30 -11.79
N ASP A 101 -0.70 -17.56 -11.64
CA ASP A 101 -0.84 -18.25 -10.33
C ASP A 101 0.47 -18.28 -9.50
N ASP A 102 1.62 -18.05 -10.12
CA ASP A 102 2.94 -17.99 -9.50
C ASP A 102 3.42 -16.56 -9.15
N VAL A 103 2.63 -15.51 -9.41
CA VAL A 103 2.98 -14.12 -9.07
C VAL A 103 2.37 -13.68 -7.74
N MET A 104 3.23 -13.23 -6.83
CA MET A 104 2.86 -12.63 -5.54
C MET A 104 3.03 -11.12 -5.59
N LEU A 105 2.02 -10.38 -5.13
CA LEU A 105 2.14 -8.93 -4.96
C LEU A 105 3.00 -8.61 -3.73
N PHE A 106 4.07 -7.87 -3.94
CA PHE A 106 4.91 -7.33 -2.88
C PHE A 106 4.41 -5.96 -2.47
N PHE A 107 3.97 -5.89 -1.23
CA PHE A 107 3.68 -4.67 -0.52
C PHE A 107 4.12 -4.86 0.92
N ARG A 108 4.47 -3.76 1.60
CA ARG A 108 4.93 -3.84 2.98
C ARG A 108 3.75 -4.16 3.88
N ARG A 109 3.65 -5.43 4.30
CA ARG A 109 2.53 -5.95 5.10
C ARG A 109 2.23 -5.12 6.35
N ARG A 110 3.27 -4.59 7.01
CA ARG A 110 3.13 -3.74 8.22
C ARG A 110 2.58 -2.36 7.89
N TRP A 111 2.91 -1.81 6.72
CA TRP A 111 2.65 -0.41 6.43
C TRP A 111 1.21 -0.20 5.99
N ARG A 112 0.57 0.79 6.60
CA ARG A 112 -0.82 1.17 6.32
C ARG A 112 -0.97 1.97 5.04
N PHE A 113 0.12 2.21 4.35
CA PHE A 113 0.15 2.97 3.12
C PHE A 113 0.79 2.11 2.04
N SER A 114 0.36 2.28 0.80
CA SER A 114 1.00 1.66 -0.36
C SER A 114 0.97 2.66 -1.50
N SER A 115 2.15 2.98 -2.02
CA SER A 115 2.29 3.76 -3.24
C SER A 115 2.00 2.91 -4.47
N MET A 116 1.36 3.53 -5.45
CA MET A 116 1.14 3.04 -6.81
C MET A 116 1.53 4.17 -7.76
N SER A 117 1.76 3.88 -9.04
CA SER A 117 2.34 4.88 -9.96
C SER A 117 1.41 6.08 -10.20
N ASN A 118 0.10 5.92 -10.03
CA ASN A 118 -0.90 6.97 -10.23
C ASN A 118 -1.81 7.22 -9.02
N GLY A 119 -1.43 6.74 -7.83
CA GLY A 119 -2.26 6.90 -6.63
C GLY A 119 -1.67 6.26 -5.39
N PHE A 120 -2.41 6.37 -4.30
CA PHE A 120 -2.03 5.82 -3.02
C PHE A 120 -3.17 5.02 -2.42
N LEU A 121 -2.84 3.92 -1.74
CA LEU A 121 -3.80 3.12 -0.99
C LEU A 121 -3.52 3.30 0.51
N LEU A 122 -4.52 3.74 1.26
CA LEU A 122 -4.45 3.96 2.70
C LEU A 122 -5.34 2.92 3.40
N TYR A 123 -4.72 2.02 4.15
CA TYR A 123 -5.36 0.97 4.92
C TYR A 123 -5.41 1.34 6.38
N MET A 124 -6.58 1.27 7.00
CA MET A 124 -6.74 1.50 8.41
C MET A 124 -7.50 0.35 9.06
N THR A 125 -7.19 0.07 10.32
CA THR A 125 -8.09 -0.70 11.18
C THR A 125 -8.69 0.28 12.17
N SER A 126 -10.02 0.32 12.28
CA SER A 126 -10.70 1.17 13.27
C SER A 126 -10.28 0.74 14.68
N GLY A 127 -10.40 1.64 15.66
CA GLY A 127 -10.06 1.45 17.07
C GLY A 127 -8.78 0.68 17.48
N GLN A 128 -7.78 0.54 16.60
CA GLN A 128 -6.40 0.35 17.07
C GLN A 128 -5.88 1.71 17.55
N SER A 129 -6.24 2.09 18.79
CA SER A 129 -5.40 3.01 19.57
C SER A 129 -4.16 2.23 19.94
N ILE A 130 -3.20 2.22 19.05
CA ILE A 130 -1.89 1.74 19.45
C ILE A 130 -1.07 3.00 19.65
N TYR A 131 -0.84 3.28 20.93
CA TYR A 131 0.28 4.03 21.51
C TYR A 131 1.66 3.53 21.02
N LYS A 132 1.76 3.06 19.78
CA LYS A 132 3.04 2.86 19.13
C LYS A 132 3.33 4.16 18.45
N GLU A 133 4.51 4.68 18.77
CA GLU A 133 5.01 5.99 18.41
C GLU A 133 5.06 6.23 16.90
N GLU A 134 4.60 5.32 16.04
CA GLU A 134 4.81 5.29 14.60
C GLU A 134 3.87 6.23 13.83
N TYR A 135 2.55 6.12 14.06
CA TYR A 135 1.55 7.01 13.48
C TYR A 135 0.20 6.95 14.22
N ARG A 136 -0.52 8.07 14.26
CA ARG A 136 -1.87 8.21 14.81
C ARG A 136 -2.84 8.62 13.72
N VAL A 137 -4.06 8.07 13.76
CA VAL A 137 -5.18 8.57 12.96
C VAL A 137 -6.31 9.01 13.86
N LYS A 138 -6.95 10.14 13.52
CA LYS A 138 -8.13 10.65 14.20
C LYS A 138 -9.19 11.05 13.18
N PHE A 139 -10.42 10.57 13.37
CA PHE A 139 -11.57 11.09 12.64
C PHE A 139 -12.04 12.41 13.25
N LEU A 140 -12.35 13.37 12.38
CA LEU A 140 -12.84 14.69 12.72
C LEU A 140 -14.14 14.96 11.96
N GLU A 141 -14.97 15.88 12.47
CA GLU A 141 -16.21 16.31 11.81
C GLU A 141 -17.11 15.14 11.37
N GLY A 142 -17.42 14.23 12.30
CA GLY A 142 -18.26 13.06 12.02
C GLY A 142 -17.64 12.05 11.04
N GLY A 143 -16.32 12.15 10.79
CA GLY A 143 -15.59 11.29 9.86
C GLY A 143 -15.30 11.93 8.51
N ARG A 144 -15.73 13.17 8.26
CA ARG A 144 -15.43 13.89 7.01
C ARG A 144 -13.94 14.11 6.80
N HIS A 145 -13.24 14.42 7.89
CA HIS A 145 -11.81 14.69 7.88
C HIS A 145 -11.05 13.61 8.63
N LEU A 146 -9.85 13.30 8.16
CA LEU A 146 -8.89 12.44 8.85
C LEU A 146 -7.63 13.23 9.13
N GLU A 147 -7.20 13.22 10.38
CA GLU A 147 -5.87 13.69 10.79
C GLU A 147 -4.95 12.47 10.90
N LEU A 148 -3.93 12.42 10.05
CA LEU A 148 -2.85 11.44 10.09
C LEU A 148 -1.62 12.12 10.70
N VAL A 149 -1.03 11.53 11.73
CA VAL A 149 0.20 12.00 12.36
C VAL A 149 1.24 10.91 12.20
N ALA A 150 2.35 11.17 11.51
CA ALA A 150 3.46 10.23 11.37
C ALA A 150 4.68 10.73 12.14
N ASN A 151 5.28 9.87 12.98
CA ASN A 151 6.46 10.22 13.76
C ASN A 151 7.74 9.85 13.05
N THR A 152 8.54 10.85 12.71
CA THR A 152 9.79 10.66 11.98
C THR A 152 10.90 10.02 12.78
N GLN A 153 10.77 9.97 14.11
CA GLN A 153 11.76 9.36 14.99
C GLN A 153 11.64 7.83 15.01
N THR A 154 10.56 7.28 14.44
CA THR A 154 10.36 5.83 14.31
C THR A 154 10.65 5.37 12.90
N GLU A 155 11.17 4.14 12.75
CA GLU A 155 11.40 3.52 11.44
C GLU A 155 10.12 3.50 10.59
N ASP A 156 8.98 3.16 11.19
CA ASP A 156 7.70 3.03 10.49
C ASP A 156 7.07 4.38 10.11
N GLY A 157 7.19 5.42 10.94
CA GLY A 157 6.74 6.77 10.56
C GLY A 157 7.64 7.41 9.51
N TYR A 158 8.96 7.19 9.60
CA TYR A 158 9.93 7.59 8.58
C TYR A 158 9.64 6.92 7.22
N ALA A 159 9.41 5.61 7.26
CA ALA A 159 8.99 4.78 6.14
C ALA A 159 7.72 5.28 5.45
N PHE A 160 6.68 5.60 6.24
CA PHE A 160 5.43 6.16 5.75
C PHE A 160 5.67 7.45 4.95
N ILE A 161 6.47 8.38 5.50
CA ILE A 161 6.76 9.65 4.83
C ILE A 161 7.53 9.42 3.54
N ARG A 162 8.49 8.51 3.53
CA ARG A 162 9.23 8.16 2.32
C ARG A 162 8.33 7.64 1.21
N GLU A 163 7.40 6.76 1.56
CA GLU A 163 6.46 6.22 0.58
C GLU A 163 5.49 7.28 0.07
N LEU A 164 4.98 8.13 0.96
CA LEU A 164 4.11 9.24 0.61
C LEU A 164 4.81 10.30 -0.27
N ALA A 165 6.09 10.55 -0.03
CA ALA A 165 6.92 11.45 -0.84
C ALA A 165 7.51 10.78 -2.09
N MET A 166 7.22 9.48 -2.32
CA MET A 166 7.74 8.69 -3.44
C MET A 166 9.27 8.73 -3.58
N PHE A 167 10.01 8.73 -2.47
CA PHE A 167 11.48 8.74 -2.52
C PHE A 167 12.03 7.39 -3.03
N GLU A 168 12.71 7.41 -4.17
CA GLU A 168 13.24 6.20 -4.83
C GLU A 168 14.45 5.57 -4.11
N ASN A 169 15.22 6.36 -3.35
CA ASN A 169 16.47 5.90 -2.73
C ASN A 169 16.31 5.57 -1.23
N HIS A 170 16.86 4.43 -0.83
CA HIS A 170 16.92 3.95 0.55
C HIS A 170 18.02 4.64 1.39
N GLU A 171 18.92 5.37 0.76
CA GLU A 171 20.11 5.96 1.39
C GLU A 171 19.93 7.42 1.85
N VAL A 172 18.72 7.97 1.73
CA VAL A 172 18.44 9.35 2.16
C VAL A 172 18.35 9.37 3.68
N ASN A 173 19.47 9.58 4.37
CA ASN A 173 19.45 9.97 5.79
C ASN A 173 18.60 11.25 5.90
N MET A 174 17.43 11.18 6.56
CA MET A 174 16.49 12.32 6.69
C MET A 174 16.63 13.18 7.97
N PRO A 175 17.80 13.50 8.56
CA PRO A 175 17.85 14.53 9.59
C PRO A 175 17.41 15.93 9.12
N GLN A 176 17.09 16.12 7.83
CA GLN A 176 16.80 17.42 7.22
C GLN A 176 15.56 17.44 6.32
N LEU A 177 14.51 16.65 6.61
CA LEU A 177 13.19 16.98 6.03
C LEU A 177 12.70 18.29 6.64
N ASN A 178 13.20 19.39 6.09
CA ASN A 178 12.61 20.70 6.26
C ASN A 178 11.20 20.71 5.63
N SER A 179 10.51 21.83 5.71
CA SER A 179 9.15 22.10 5.20
C SER A 179 8.84 21.67 3.74
N ASP A 180 9.82 21.20 2.98
CA ASP A 180 9.80 21.07 1.53
C ASP A 180 9.52 19.64 1.03
N VAL A 181 9.04 18.73 1.89
CA VAL A 181 8.63 17.38 1.46
C VAL A 181 7.56 17.49 0.38
N LEU A 182 7.93 17.24 -0.87
CA LEU A 182 7.00 17.25 -1.99
C LEU A 182 6.18 15.98 -1.96
N ILE A 183 4.97 16.09 -1.43
CA ILE A 183 3.96 15.04 -1.55
C ILE A 183 3.24 15.27 -2.88
N PRO A 184 3.30 14.33 -3.83
CA PRO A 184 2.66 14.48 -5.12
C PRO A 184 1.13 14.55 -4.93
N LYS A 185 0.48 15.36 -5.77
CA LYS A 185 -0.99 15.53 -5.75
C LYS A 185 -1.66 14.35 -6.46
N LEU A 186 -1.52 13.16 -5.87
CA LEU A 186 -2.15 11.93 -6.34
C LEU A 186 -3.35 11.57 -5.47
N PRO A 187 -4.36 10.88 -6.03
CA PRO A 187 -5.52 10.44 -5.27
C PRO A 187 -5.11 9.43 -4.19
N ILE A 188 -5.74 9.54 -3.01
CA ILE A 188 -5.57 8.59 -1.91
C ILE A 188 -6.86 7.81 -1.74
N PHE A 189 -6.81 6.49 -1.83
CA PHE A 189 -7.97 5.60 -1.69
C PHE A 189 -7.98 5.00 -0.29
N LEU A 190 -9.05 5.28 0.48
CA LEU A 190 -9.14 4.87 1.87
C LEU A 190 -9.88 3.53 2.00
N TYR A 191 -9.26 2.58 2.71
CA TYR A 191 -9.84 1.31 3.11
C TYR A 191 -9.81 1.21 4.62
N ILE A 192 -10.97 1.00 5.26
CA ILE A 192 -11.05 0.81 6.70
C ILE A 192 -11.58 -0.58 7.01
N ARG A 193 -10.85 -1.30 7.85
CA ARG A 193 -11.33 -2.52 8.50
C ARG A 193 -11.94 -2.16 9.87
N PRO A 194 -13.24 -2.41 10.10
CA PRO A 194 -13.86 -2.23 11.41
C PRO A 194 -13.20 -3.08 12.50
N LEU A 195 -13.42 -2.73 13.77
CA LEU A 195 -13.13 -3.62 14.89
C LEU A 195 -14.21 -4.68 15.04
N GLY A 196 -13.86 -5.75 15.75
CA GLY A 196 -14.80 -6.78 16.17
C GLY A 196 -14.88 -7.95 15.18
N LYS A 197 -16.10 -8.45 14.94
CA LYS A 197 -16.33 -9.69 14.18
C LYS A 197 -16.14 -9.53 12.67
N GLN A 198 -16.23 -8.31 12.14
CA GLN A 198 -15.99 -8.05 10.72
C GLN A 198 -14.50 -8.04 10.43
N LYS A 199 -14.05 -9.03 9.65
CA LYS A 199 -12.63 -9.20 9.27
C LYS A 199 -12.26 -8.49 7.97
N HIS A 200 -13.20 -7.79 7.33
CA HIS A 200 -13.03 -7.26 5.99
C HIS A 200 -12.85 -5.74 5.98
N PHE A 201 -12.02 -5.26 5.05
CA PHE A 201 -11.89 -3.87 4.67
C PHE A 201 -13.12 -3.41 3.89
N VAL A 202 -13.52 -2.19 4.18
CA VAL A 202 -14.55 -1.43 3.47
C VAL A 202 -13.85 -0.31 2.71
N PHE A 203 -14.19 -0.11 1.44
CA PHE A 203 -13.72 1.04 0.68
C PHE A 203 -14.51 2.28 1.08
N CYS A 204 -13.81 3.32 1.53
CA CYS A 204 -14.43 4.54 2.05
C CYS A 204 -14.40 5.71 1.05
N GLY A 205 -13.75 5.54 -0.10
CA GLY A 205 -13.68 6.55 -1.15
C GLY A 205 -12.33 7.22 -1.29
N GLU A 206 -12.32 8.29 -2.09
CA GLU A 206 -11.14 9.09 -2.38
C GLU A 206 -10.95 10.18 -1.32
N CYS A 207 -9.71 10.36 -0.91
CA CYS A 207 -9.24 11.38 0.01
C CYS A 207 -8.41 12.42 -0.74
N LYS A 208 -8.60 13.70 -0.39
CA LYS A 208 -7.76 14.81 -0.81
C LYS A 208 -6.93 15.31 0.37
N ILE A 209 -5.65 15.61 0.13
CA ILE A 209 -4.83 16.31 1.13
C ILE A 209 -5.30 17.76 1.23
N LEU A 210 -5.82 18.16 2.39
CA LEU A 210 -6.18 19.53 2.73
C LEU A 210 -4.96 20.34 3.15
N SER A 211 -4.15 19.77 4.04
CA SER A 211 -2.95 20.41 4.56
C SER A 211 -1.94 19.38 5.02
N LYS A 212 -0.69 19.82 5.08
CA LYS A 212 0.42 19.10 5.70
C LYS A 212 1.17 20.10 6.58
N LYS A 213 1.53 19.70 7.79
CA LYS A 213 2.23 20.56 8.74
C LYS A 213 3.18 19.73 9.58
N TRP A 214 4.38 20.25 9.79
CA TRP A 214 5.29 19.73 10.80
C TRP A 214 4.88 20.22 12.19
N SER A 215 4.71 19.28 13.12
CA SER A 215 4.51 19.59 14.54
C SER A 215 5.85 19.95 15.20
N SER A 216 5.79 20.57 16.38
CA SER A 216 6.98 20.88 17.19
C SER A 216 7.80 19.66 17.59
N ASN A 217 7.20 18.47 17.57
CA ASN A 217 7.83 17.22 18.00
C ASN A 217 8.33 16.39 16.80
N SER A 218 8.61 17.04 15.66
CA SER A 218 9.06 16.38 14.43
C SER A 218 8.05 15.35 13.87
N ASN A 219 6.75 15.52 14.15
CA ASN A 219 5.72 14.71 13.50
C ASN A 219 5.25 15.42 12.23
N LEU A 220 5.05 14.66 11.16
CA LEU A 220 4.29 15.15 10.00
C LEU A 220 2.80 14.92 10.26
N VAL A 221 2.03 16.00 10.30
CA VAL A 221 0.57 15.97 10.38
C VAL A 221 0.01 16.21 8.99
N ILE A 222 -0.87 15.32 8.53
CA ILE A 222 -1.55 15.39 7.23
C ILE A 222 -3.04 15.39 7.49
N MET A 223 -3.72 16.40 6.99
CA MET A 223 -5.17 16.50 7.01
C MET A 223 -5.71 16.01 5.67
N LEU A 224 -6.61 15.03 5.72
CA LEU A 224 -7.31 14.50 4.56
C LEU A 224 -8.80 14.85 4.63
N GLU A 225 -9.40 15.17 3.49
CA GLU A 225 -10.86 15.25 3.30
C GLU A 225 -11.36 14.07 2.48
N LEU A 226 -12.38 13.38 2.99
CA LEU A 226 -13.11 12.37 2.23
C LEU A 226 -14.06 13.03 1.24
N LEU A 227 -13.75 12.92 -0.05
CA LEU A 227 -14.52 13.53 -1.12
C LEU A 227 -15.92 12.92 -1.27
N ASN A 228 -16.05 11.64 -0.92
CA ASN A 228 -17.31 10.90 -1.02
C ASN A 228 -18.13 10.90 0.29
N PHE A 229 -17.84 11.80 1.23
CA PHE A 229 -18.47 11.81 2.55
C PHE A 229 -20.01 11.93 2.51
N GLY A 230 -20.58 12.63 1.52
CA GLY A 230 -22.04 12.74 1.39
C GLY A 230 -22.76 11.40 1.15
N ILE A 231 -22.08 10.46 0.49
CA ILE A 231 -22.57 9.08 0.30
C ILE A 231 -22.27 8.26 1.54
N LEU A 232 -21.03 8.35 2.01
CA LEU A 232 -20.50 7.54 3.11
C LEU A 232 -21.16 7.84 4.46
N SER A 233 -21.59 9.09 4.69
CA SER A 233 -22.31 9.50 5.91
C SER A 233 -23.68 8.86 6.07
N LYS A 234 -24.20 8.20 5.02
CA LYS A 234 -25.44 7.40 5.05
C LYS A 234 -25.15 5.89 5.18
N ASN A 235 -23.88 5.49 5.12
CA ASN A 235 -23.48 4.10 5.23
C ASN A 235 -23.35 3.70 6.72
N ALA A 236 -24.19 2.76 7.16
CA ALA A 236 -24.22 2.33 8.56
C ALA A 236 -22.90 1.72 9.04
N ILE A 237 -22.17 0.99 8.17
CA ILE A 237 -20.88 0.38 8.53
C ILE A 237 -19.84 1.47 8.79
N PHE A 238 -19.79 2.49 7.94
CA PHE A 238 -18.88 3.62 8.15
C PHE A 238 -19.19 4.41 9.42
N LEU A 239 -20.47 4.71 9.68
CA LEU A 239 -20.86 5.41 10.90
C LEU A 239 -20.49 4.62 12.16
N ASP A 240 -20.66 3.30 12.13
CA ASP A 240 -20.23 2.42 13.20
C ASP A 240 -18.71 2.42 13.38
N ILE A 241 -17.93 2.35 12.28
CA ILE A 241 -16.47 2.48 12.29
C ILE A 241 -16.03 3.78 12.99
N VAL A 242 -16.61 4.92 12.60
CA VAL A 242 -16.25 6.24 13.14
C VAL A 242 -16.64 6.32 14.63
N SER A 243 -17.85 5.87 14.97
CA SER A 243 -18.36 5.85 16.34
C SER A 243 -17.47 5.01 17.26
N GLN A 244 -17.12 3.80 16.86
CA GLN A 244 -16.25 2.90 17.63
C GLN A 244 -14.84 3.48 17.78
N HIS A 245 -14.28 4.06 16.72
CA HIS A 245 -12.96 4.67 16.79
C HIS A 245 -12.93 5.85 17.77
N ASN A 246 -13.93 6.73 17.73
CA ASN A 246 -14.01 7.88 18.64
C ASN A 246 -14.21 7.47 20.10
N LYS A 247 -15.11 6.51 20.36
CA LYS A 247 -15.30 5.95 21.72
C LYS A 247 -14.00 5.39 22.29
N LEU A 248 -13.21 4.72 21.44
CA LEU A 248 -11.95 4.13 21.86
C LEU A 248 -10.87 5.19 22.12
N ILE A 249 -10.81 6.28 21.35
CA ILE A 249 -9.94 7.42 21.67
C ILE A 249 -10.32 8.02 23.02
N GLU A 250 -11.60 8.29 23.26
CA GLU A 250 -12.09 8.88 24.52
C GLU A 250 -11.77 7.99 25.72
N TYR A 251 -11.98 6.68 25.60
CA TYR A 251 -11.65 5.72 26.65
C TYR A 251 -10.16 5.77 27.01
N ASN A 252 -9.28 5.77 26.01
CA ASN A 252 -7.83 5.78 26.21
C ASN A 252 -7.31 7.10 26.80
N MET A 253 -7.98 8.23 26.51
CA MET A 253 -7.68 9.52 27.13
C MET A 253 -8.06 9.53 28.61
N LYS A 254 -9.24 9.01 28.96
CA LYS A 254 -9.70 8.94 30.35
C LYS A 254 -8.82 8.01 31.21
N SER A 255 -8.37 6.89 30.64
CA SER A 255 -7.52 5.93 31.36
C SER A 255 -6.09 6.43 31.62
N THR A 256 -5.59 7.39 30.83
CA THR A 256 -4.27 7.99 31.06
C THR A 256 -4.33 9.12 32.09
N THR A 257 -5.43 9.87 32.16
CA THR A 257 -5.62 10.94 33.16
C THR A 257 -5.98 10.43 34.56
N GLY A 258 -6.48 9.19 34.68
CA GLY A 258 -6.83 8.56 35.98
C GLY A 258 -5.69 7.84 36.69
N LYS A 259 -4.46 7.94 36.18
CA LYS A 259 -3.24 7.45 36.83
C LYS A 259 -2.38 8.63 37.30
N PHE A 260 -2.90 9.39 38.24
CA PHE A 260 -2.14 10.34 39.07
C PHE A 260 -2.68 10.29 40.49
#